data_AF-A0A7G5ZBQ2-F1
#
_entry.id   AF-A0A7G5ZBQ2-F1
#
_cell.length_a   1.000
_cell.length_b   1.000
_cell.length_c   1.000
_cell.angle_alpha   90.00
_cell.angle_beta   90.00
_cell.angle_gamma   90.00
#
_symmetry.space_group_name_H-M   'P 1'
#
loop_
_entity.id
_entity.type
_entity.pdbx_description
1 polymer ?
#
loop_
_entity_poly.entity_id
_entity_poly.type
_entity_poly.pdbx_seq_one_letter_code
_entity_poly.pdbx_strand_id
1 'polypeptide(L)'
;MITRAAFYPRLRRLLLASACCGAAGQPAAQGLTLRVPECQPVAPKALPEKYYALARHHKDFAWAQKVRRDQPTAGGNGWELIDGSEMRDWYSFYRVDINNDGYCDWYLNTSSPLSTGGDRDSINTLYLGRPQGWIRFGATVPSDKPDVLGFRKTAAEERRYLFGEEPGIIYDADQKISYLITALYRRHQRRDALPGYQILVWDARANILQALDKWQPGSKAASVYAYFKQHGAYVAPMDGVSAEEAVMDFDKEIETHEIRQACSADAEELAERKISPVLLATCKRPR
;
A
#
# COMPACT_ATOMS: atom_id res chain seq x y z
N MET A 1 42.35 31.59 -77.91
CA MET A 1 41.15 30.71 -78.01
C MET A 1 41.45 29.42 -77.28
N ILE A 2 40.41 28.82 -76.67
CA ILE A 2 40.38 27.51 -75.97
C ILE A 2 40.37 27.60 -74.42
N THR A 3 39.11 27.64 -73.94
CA THR A 3 38.46 27.00 -72.77
C THR A 3 38.86 27.28 -71.32
N ARG A 4 37.90 27.92 -70.63
CA ARG A 4 37.62 27.84 -69.18
C ARG A 4 37.32 26.39 -68.76
N ALA A 5 37.85 25.96 -67.63
CA ALA A 5 37.36 24.80 -66.87
C ALA A 5 36.89 25.28 -65.50
N ALA A 6 35.59 25.10 -65.23
CA ALA A 6 34.97 25.36 -63.95
C ALA A 6 35.14 24.13 -63.04
N PHE A 7 35.70 24.33 -61.85
CA PHE A 7 35.76 23.33 -60.78
C PHE A 7 34.57 23.54 -59.83
N TYR A 8 33.65 22.57 -59.78
CA TYR A 8 32.66 22.44 -58.71
C TYR A 8 33.10 21.30 -57.78
N PRO A 9 33.37 21.53 -56.49
CA PRO A 9 33.51 20.45 -55.52
C PRO A 9 32.14 19.90 -55.11
N ARG A 10 32.09 18.56 -55.07
CA ARG A 10 30.96 17.71 -54.73
C ARG A 10 30.43 17.99 -53.31
N LEU A 11 29.13 18.27 -53.20
CA LEU A 11 28.39 18.18 -51.94
C LEU A 11 28.47 16.73 -51.41
N ARG A 12 29.15 16.53 -50.28
CA ARG A 12 29.03 15.33 -49.45
C ARG A 12 27.68 15.39 -48.71
N ARG A 13 26.76 14.51 -49.09
CA ARG A 13 25.54 14.23 -48.31
C ARG A 13 25.97 13.53 -47.01
N LEU A 14 25.85 14.22 -45.88
CA LEU A 14 25.86 13.60 -44.55
C LEU A 14 24.55 12.82 -44.39
N LEU A 15 24.67 11.50 -44.24
CA LEU A 15 23.59 10.64 -43.76
C LEU A 15 23.42 10.89 -42.27
N LEU A 16 22.33 11.55 -41.87
CA LEU A 16 21.85 11.51 -40.49
C LEU A 16 21.36 10.07 -40.22
N ALA A 17 22.12 9.31 -39.44
CA ALA A 17 21.62 8.12 -38.79
C ALA A 17 20.60 8.57 -37.71
N SER A 18 19.31 8.39 -38.00
CA SER A 18 18.28 8.43 -36.97
C SER A 18 18.54 7.30 -35.98
N ALA A 19 19.01 7.65 -34.79
CA ALA A 19 18.92 6.77 -33.63
C ALA A 19 17.43 6.60 -33.31
N CYS A 20 16.83 5.52 -33.79
CA CYS A 20 15.59 5.01 -33.23
C CYS A 20 15.89 4.63 -31.77
N CYS A 21 15.55 5.51 -30.84
CA CYS A 21 15.35 5.13 -29.46
C CYS A 21 14.32 3.99 -29.48
N GLY A 22 14.78 2.77 -29.21
CA GLY A 22 13.90 1.64 -28.96
C GLY A 22 12.98 2.04 -27.81
N ALA A 23 11.69 2.19 -28.12
CA ALA A 23 10.66 2.09 -27.11
C ALA A 23 10.82 0.69 -26.52
N ALA A 24 11.50 0.60 -25.38
CA ALA A 24 11.44 -0.57 -24.53
C ALA A 24 9.95 -0.75 -24.22
N GLY A 25 9.33 -1.74 -24.88
CA GLY A 25 7.94 -2.06 -24.68
C GLY A 25 7.72 -2.26 -23.20
N GLN A 26 6.95 -1.36 -22.58
CA GLN A 26 6.41 -1.66 -21.26
C GLN A 26 5.68 -2.99 -21.40
N PRO A 27 6.00 -4.02 -20.59
CA PRO A 27 5.20 -5.23 -20.58
C PRO A 27 3.77 -4.75 -20.35
N ALA A 28 2.92 -4.97 -21.35
CA ALA A 28 1.55 -4.51 -21.34
C ALA A 28 0.91 -4.97 -20.03
N ALA A 29 0.12 -4.10 -19.41
CA ALA A 29 -0.65 -4.39 -18.20
C ALA A 29 -1.77 -5.44 -18.43
N GLN A 30 -1.51 -6.42 -19.28
CA GLN A 30 -2.37 -7.55 -19.57
C GLN A 30 -2.72 -8.24 -18.24
N GLY A 31 -4.01 -8.51 -18.06
CA GLY A 31 -4.56 -9.15 -16.87
C GLY A 31 -4.87 -8.20 -15.70
N LEU A 32 -4.27 -7.01 -15.62
CA LEU A 32 -4.51 -6.09 -14.50
C LEU A 32 -5.87 -5.40 -14.61
N THR A 33 -6.65 -5.41 -13.52
CA THR A 33 -8.00 -4.85 -13.48
C THR A 33 -8.38 -4.33 -12.09
N LEU A 34 -9.32 -3.39 -12.07
CA LEU A 34 -10.02 -2.95 -10.86
C LEU A 34 -11.19 -3.87 -10.48
N ARG A 35 -11.56 -4.83 -11.35
CA ARG A 35 -12.60 -5.82 -11.05
C ARG A 35 -12.05 -6.90 -10.14
N VAL A 36 -12.13 -6.66 -8.84
CA VAL A 36 -11.76 -7.62 -7.80
C VAL A 36 -12.88 -8.66 -7.64
N PRO A 37 -12.58 -9.97 -7.67
CA PRO A 37 -13.57 -11.00 -7.38
C PRO A 37 -14.17 -10.81 -5.98
N GLU A 38 -15.47 -11.04 -5.84
CA GLU A 38 -16.12 -11.03 -4.53
C GLU A 38 -15.63 -12.21 -3.68
N CYS A 39 -15.29 -11.91 -2.43
CA CYS A 39 -14.91 -12.91 -1.43
C CYS A 39 -16.11 -13.37 -0.61
N GLN A 40 -16.02 -14.57 -0.04
CA GLN A 40 -17.03 -15.12 0.84
C GLN A 40 -16.81 -14.68 2.29
N PRO A 41 -17.82 -14.10 2.96
CA PRO A 41 -17.69 -13.73 4.36
C PRO A 41 -17.43 -14.93 5.29
N VAL A 42 -16.48 -14.79 6.20
CA VAL A 42 -16.20 -15.79 7.25
C VAL A 42 -17.41 -15.98 8.17
N ALA A 43 -17.67 -17.23 8.58
CA ALA A 43 -18.74 -17.60 9.51
C ALA A 43 -18.17 -18.00 10.89
N PRO A 44 -18.93 -17.84 12.00
CA PRO A 44 -20.26 -17.21 12.09
C PRO A 44 -20.23 -15.70 12.36
N LYS A 45 -19.08 -15.12 12.73
CA LYS A 45 -18.98 -13.72 13.18
C LYS A 45 -18.25 -12.84 12.17
N ALA A 46 -18.71 -11.59 12.03
CA ALA A 46 -18.18 -10.63 11.08
C ALA A 46 -16.77 -10.14 11.43
N LEU A 47 -16.45 -10.04 12.73
CA LEU A 47 -15.13 -9.67 13.23
C LEU A 47 -14.46 -10.81 14.01
N PRO A 48 -13.14 -10.71 14.28
CA PRO A 48 -12.46 -11.56 15.24
C PRO A 48 -13.09 -11.47 16.65
N GLU A 49 -13.15 -12.61 17.37
CA GLU A 49 -13.84 -12.71 18.67
C GLU A 49 -13.40 -11.65 19.69
N LYS A 50 -12.11 -11.28 19.68
CA LYS A 50 -11.53 -10.33 20.62
C LYS A 50 -12.26 -8.98 20.60
N TYR A 51 -12.75 -8.51 19.44
CA TYR A 51 -13.44 -7.23 19.37
C TYR A 51 -14.83 -7.28 19.99
N TYR A 52 -15.52 -8.42 19.89
CA TYR A 52 -16.76 -8.63 20.63
C TYR A 52 -16.52 -8.74 22.14
N ALA A 53 -15.42 -9.38 22.55
CA ALA A 53 -15.02 -9.42 23.96
C ALA A 53 -14.71 -8.02 24.50
N LEU A 54 -13.94 -7.21 23.77
CA LEU A 54 -13.66 -5.82 24.11
C LEU A 54 -14.96 -5.01 24.22
N ALA A 55 -15.89 -5.16 23.28
CA ALA A 55 -17.18 -4.46 23.31
C ALA A 55 -18.06 -4.80 24.52
N ARG A 56 -17.86 -5.95 25.17
CA ARG A 56 -18.58 -6.29 26.42
C ARG A 56 -18.05 -5.54 27.64
N HIS A 57 -16.79 -5.13 27.62
CA HIS A 57 -16.11 -4.55 28.78
C HIS A 57 -15.75 -3.07 28.58
N HIS A 58 -15.68 -2.61 27.33
CA HIS A 58 -15.27 -1.26 26.95
C HIS A 58 -16.30 -0.65 26.01
N LYS A 59 -17.04 0.35 26.51
CA LYS A 59 -18.09 1.06 25.74
C LYS A 59 -17.59 1.64 24.41
N ASP A 60 -16.29 1.92 24.33
CA ASP A 60 -15.64 2.51 23.17
C ASP A 60 -15.63 1.54 21.98
N PHE A 61 -15.71 0.23 22.25
CA PHE A 61 -15.81 -0.82 21.24
C PHE A 61 -17.26 -1.22 20.93
N ALA A 62 -18.27 -0.49 21.41
CA ALA A 62 -19.69 -0.82 21.15
C ALA A 62 -20.04 -0.89 19.65
N TRP A 63 -19.29 -0.20 18.79
CA TRP A 63 -19.44 -0.30 17.33
C TRP A 63 -19.21 -1.72 16.82
N ALA A 64 -18.32 -2.52 17.43
CA ALA A 64 -17.99 -3.86 16.98
C ALA A 64 -19.20 -4.83 17.00
N GLN A 65 -20.15 -4.59 17.90
CA GLN A 65 -21.39 -5.37 17.98
C GLN A 65 -22.35 -5.13 16.81
N LYS A 66 -22.18 -4.00 16.10
CA LYS A 66 -23.06 -3.58 14.99
C LYS A 66 -22.51 -3.98 13.63
N VAL A 67 -21.29 -4.52 13.57
CA VAL A 67 -20.63 -4.88 12.32
C VAL A 67 -21.30 -6.11 11.71
N ARG A 68 -21.69 -5.99 10.45
CA ARG A 68 -22.36 -7.05 9.69
C ARG A 68 -21.37 -7.81 8.81
N ARG A 69 -21.74 -9.04 8.45
CA ARG A 69 -20.90 -9.92 7.62
C ARG A 69 -20.81 -9.48 6.16
N ASP A 70 -21.72 -8.65 5.68
CA ASP A 70 -21.75 -8.13 4.31
C ASP A 70 -21.02 -6.79 4.18
N GLN A 71 -20.63 -6.15 5.29
CA GLN A 71 -20.01 -4.84 5.23
C GLN A 71 -18.61 -4.90 4.59
N PRO A 72 -18.34 -4.03 3.60
CA PRO A 72 -17.03 -3.90 2.95
C PRO A 72 -16.00 -3.21 3.87
N THR A 73 -16.46 -2.35 4.76
CA THR A 73 -15.62 -1.66 5.74
C THR A 73 -16.29 -1.66 7.10
N ALA A 74 -15.50 -1.59 8.16
CA ALA A 74 -16.00 -1.41 9.52
C ALA A 74 -15.01 -0.59 10.33
N GLY A 75 -15.46 0.10 11.36
CA GLY A 75 -14.54 0.86 12.18
C GLY A 75 -15.21 1.74 13.22
N GLY A 76 -14.36 2.38 14.01
CA GLY A 76 -14.77 3.31 15.04
C GLY A 76 -13.62 3.69 15.97
N ASN A 77 -13.91 4.63 16.87
CA ASN A 77 -13.05 4.94 18.00
C ASN A 77 -12.82 3.69 18.85
N GLY A 78 -11.73 3.66 19.61
CA GLY A 78 -11.51 2.60 20.56
C GLY A 78 -10.70 3.05 21.75
N TRP A 79 -9.62 2.31 22.00
CA TRP A 79 -8.84 2.39 23.22
C TRP A 79 -8.22 3.77 23.44
N GLU A 80 -8.09 4.15 24.70
CA GLU A 80 -7.41 5.34 25.15
C GLU A 80 -6.13 4.89 25.85
N LEU A 81 -4.96 5.18 25.27
CA LEU A 81 -3.70 4.69 25.80
C LEU A 81 -3.33 5.33 27.13
N ILE A 82 -3.71 6.59 27.32
CA ILE A 82 -3.48 7.36 28.56
C ILE A 82 -4.85 7.74 29.11
N ASP A 83 -5.27 7.08 30.19
CA ASP A 83 -6.56 7.30 30.83
C ASP A 83 -6.80 8.79 31.14
N GLY A 84 -7.89 9.35 30.60
CA GLY A 84 -8.30 10.74 30.81
C GLY A 84 -7.70 11.77 29.83
N SER A 85 -6.93 11.32 28.82
CA SER A 85 -6.43 12.16 27.73
C SER A 85 -7.46 12.47 26.64
N GLU A 86 -8.55 11.70 26.56
CA GLU A 86 -9.53 11.66 25.46
C GLU A 86 -8.93 11.31 24.08
N MET A 87 -7.62 11.02 24.02
CA MET A 87 -6.90 10.66 22.81
C MET A 87 -7.12 9.18 22.50
N ARG A 88 -8.13 8.92 21.69
CA ARG A 88 -8.57 7.58 21.34
C ARG A 88 -7.98 7.12 20.03
N ASP A 89 -7.60 5.84 20.01
CA ASP A 89 -7.23 5.15 18.80
C ASP A 89 -8.44 5.04 17.85
N TRP A 90 -8.17 5.02 16.55
CA TRP A 90 -9.15 4.77 15.51
C TRP A 90 -8.86 3.44 14.82
N TYR A 91 -9.90 2.62 14.65
CA TYR A 91 -9.80 1.31 14.00
C TYR A 91 -10.55 1.36 12.66
N SER A 92 -9.85 0.99 11.58
CA SER A 92 -10.40 0.91 10.23
C SER A 92 -10.14 -0.48 9.65
N PHE A 93 -11.20 -1.27 9.51
CA PHE A 93 -11.21 -2.58 8.88
C PHE A 93 -11.64 -2.44 7.43
N TYR A 94 -10.81 -2.96 6.53
CA TYR A 94 -11.08 -3.00 5.09
C TYR A 94 -11.14 -4.46 4.64
N ARG A 95 -12.25 -4.82 3.98
CA ARG A 95 -12.45 -6.17 3.47
C ARG A 95 -11.65 -6.36 2.20
N VAL A 96 -10.82 -7.40 2.18
CA VAL A 96 -9.94 -7.75 1.06
C VAL A 96 -9.80 -9.27 1.01
N ASP A 97 -9.64 -9.88 -0.17
CA ASP A 97 -9.12 -11.25 -0.27
C ASP A 97 -7.60 -11.15 -0.50
N ILE A 98 -6.84 -11.16 0.59
CA ILE A 98 -5.39 -10.85 0.59
C ILE A 98 -4.62 -12.01 -0.02
N ASN A 99 -5.02 -13.24 0.30
CA ASN A 99 -4.32 -14.46 -0.13
C ASN A 99 -4.96 -15.14 -1.37
N ASN A 100 -6.06 -14.59 -1.91
CA ASN A 100 -6.81 -15.08 -3.06
C ASN A 100 -7.38 -16.48 -2.86
N ASP A 101 -7.79 -16.82 -1.63
CA ASP A 101 -8.39 -18.11 -1.30
C ASP A 101 -9.92 -18.12 -1.40
N GLY A 102 -10.52 -16.98 -1.75
CA GLY A 102 -11.96 -16.80 -1.91
C GLY A 102 -12.69 -16.46 -0.61
N TYR A 103 -12.01 -16.35 0.54
CA TYR A 103 -12.57 -15.87 1.79
C TYR A 103 -12.22 -14.41 2.03
N CYS A 104 -13.14 -13.69 2.68
CA CYS A 104 -12.90 -12.31 3.04
C CYS A 104 -11.97 -12.20 4.25
N ASP A 105 -10.86 -11.51 4.05
CA ASP A 105 -9.95 -11.10 5.10
C ASP A 105 -10.29 -9.70 5.61
N TRP A 106 -9.76 -9.38 6.78
CA TRP A 106 -9.67 -7.99 7.21
C TRP A 106 -8.24 -7.49 7.16
N TYR A 107 -8.03 -6.43 6.40
CA TYR A 107 -6.90 -5.53 6.62
C TYR A 107 -7.34 -4.50 7.67
N LEU A 108 -6.79 -4.59 8.88
CA LEU A 108 -6.98 -3.58 9.90
C LEU A 108 -5.85 -2.56 9.82
N ASN A 109 -6.21 -1.28 9.72
CA ASN A 109 -5.36 -0.17 10.14
C ASN A 109 -5.86 0.37 11.48
N THR A 110 -4.96 0.45 12.44
CA THR A 110 -5.21 1.14 13.70
C THR A 110 -4.34 2.39 13.74
N SER A 111 -4.97 3.55 13.92
CA SER A 111 -4.30 4.84 14.01
C SER A 111 -4.38 5.37 15.44
N SER A 112 -3.21 5.58 16.05
CA SER A 112 -3.10 6.13 17.41
C SER A 112 -2.69 7.60 17.35
N PRO A 113 -3.41 8.51 18.03
CA PRO A 113 -2.97 9.89 18.20
C PRO A 113 -1.68 9.96 19.01
N LEU A 114 -0.71 10.74 18.52
CA LEU A 114 0.51 11.10 19.24
C LEU A 114 0.38 12.47 19.93
N SER A 115 -0.46 13.34 19.38
CA SER A 115 -0.70 14.68 19.89
C SER A 115 -2.14 15.13 19.59
N THR A 116 -2.62 16.12 20.34
CA THR A 116 -3.89 16.81 20.04
C THR A 116 -3.80 17.68 18.77
N GLY A 117 -2.58 17.94 18.28
CA GLY A 117 -2.32 18.70 17.04
C GLY A 117 -2.59 17.91 15.75
N GLY A 118 -2.99 16.63 15.86
CA GLY A 118 -3.39 15.80 14.74
C GLY A 118 -2.32 14.82 14.25
N ASP A 119 -1.14 14.78 14.89
CA ASP A 119 -0.12 13.77 14.60
C ASP A 119 -0.59 12.40 15.05
N ARG A 120 -0.33 11.39 14.22
CA ARG A 120 -0.74 10.02 14.47
C ARG A 120 0.36 9.04 14.10
N ASP A 121 0.35 7.89 14.72
CA ASP A 121 1.10 6.72 14.24
C ASP A 121 0.12 5.61 13.92
N SER A 122 0.54 4.64 13.13
CA SER A 122 -0.33 3.58 12.64
C SER A 122 0.32 2.22 12.78
N ILE A 123 -0.50 1.19 12.90
CA ILE A 123 -0.09 -0.21 12.77
C ILE A 123 -1.16 -0.99 12.03
N ASN A 124 -0.74 -1.99 11.29
CA ASN A 124 -1.64 -2.90 10.61
C ASN A 124 -1.71 -4.26 11.31
N THR A 125 -2.85 -4.91 11.14
CA THR A 125 -3.03 -6.32 11.48
C THR A 125 -3.90 -6.95 10.41
N LEU A 126 -3.51 -8.12 9.92
CA LEU A 126 -4.27 -8.88 8.96
C LEU A 126 -5.02 -9.98 9.70
N TYR A 127 -6.30 -10.14 9.41
CA TYR A 127 -7.08 -11.27 9.85
C TYR A 127 -7.49 -12.05 8.62
N LEU A 128 -6.79 -13.16 8.36
CA LEU A 128 -7.13 -14.03 7.24
C LEU A 128 -8.35 -14.88 7.61
N GLY A 129 -9.35 -14.84 6.73
CA GLY A 129 -10.59 -15.56 6.86
C GLY A 129 -10.44 -17.03 6.49
N ARG A 130 -11.11 -17.90 7.24
CA ARG A 130 -11.20 -19.34 6.98
C ARG A 130 -12.58 -19.87 7.36
N PRO A 131 -12.98 -21.05 6.87
CA PRO A 131 -14.24 -21.66 7.30
C PRO A 131 -14.38 -21.81 8.82
N GLN A 132 -13.26 -21.98 9.54
CA GLN A 132 -13.25 -22.17 10.99
C GLN A 132 -13.12 -20.86 11.79
N GLY A 133 -12.95 -19.71 11.14
CA GLY A 133 -12.79 -18.41 11.79
C GLY A 133 -11.62 -17.60 11.23
N TRP A 134 -10.91 -16.89 12.10
CA TRP A 134 -9.89 -15.91 11.72
C TRP A 134 -8.50 -16.36 12.15
N ILE A 135 -7.51 -16.15 11.29
CA ILE A 135 -6.09 -16.25 11.64
C ILE A 135 -5.47 -14.87 11.63
N ARG A 136 -4.87 -14.49 12.76
CA ARG A 136 -4.26 -13.17 12.94
C ARG A 136 -2.79 -13.16 12.53
N PHE A 137 -2.41 -12.19 11.70
CA PHE A 137 -1.03 -11.83 11.38
C PHE A 137 -0.81 -10.36 11.72
N GLY A 138 0.05 -10.11 12.70
CA GLY A 138 0.29 -8.76 13.22
C GLY A 138 1.30 -8.80 14.35
N ALA A 139 1.69 -7.63 14.84
CA ALA A 139 2.59 -7.53 16.00
C ALA A 139 2.00 -8.28 17.21
N THR A 140 2.85 -8.78 18.10
CA THR A 140 2.41 -9.48 19.31
C THR A 140 1.69 -8.50 20.24
N VAL A 141 0.45 -8.82 20.57
CA VAL A 141 -0.42 -8.04 21.48
C VAL A 141 -1.11 -9.02 22.43
N PRO A 142 -1.28 -8.69 23.73
CA PRO A 142 -2.06 -9.51 24.66
C PRO A 142 -3.49 -9.76 24.16
N SER A 143 -4.04 -10.95 24.45
CA SER A 143 -5.35 -11.36 23.92
C SER A 143 -6.52 -10.52 24.41
N ASP A 144 -6.39 -9.90 25.59
CA ASP A 144 -7.36 -9.02 26.23
C ASP A 144 -7.21 -7.55 25.80
N LYS A 145 -6.23 -7.23 24.94
CA LYS A 145 -5.95 -5.88 24.44
C LYS A 145 -6.27 -5.76 22.96
N PRO A 146 -6.70 -4.58 22.49
CA PRO A 146 -6.93 -4.34 21.07
C PRO A 146 -5.61 -4.25 20.30
N ASP A 147 -5.67 -4.50 18.99
CA ASP A 147 -4.51 -4.46 18.10
C ASP A 147 -4.12 -3.02 17.80
N VAL A 148 -3.28 -2.46 18.68
CA VAL A 148 -2.90 -1.06 18.62
C VAL A 148 -1.48 -0.84 19.11
N LEU A 149 -0.99 0.37 18.93
CA LEU A 149 0.32 0.76 19.44
C LEU A 149 0.36 0.73 20.97
N GLY A 150 1.54 0.56 21.56
CA GLY A 150 1.73 0.65 23.03
C GLY A 150 1.64 -0.65 23.83
N PHE A 151 0.99 -1.72 23.34
CA PHE A 151 0.89 -3.01 24.08
C PHE A 151 1.93 -4.08 23.71
N ARG A 152 2.86 -3.74 22.83
CA ARG A 152 3.82 -4.65 22.18
C ARG A 152 5.17 -4.71 22.88
N LYS A 153 6.04 -5.62 22.41
CA LYS A 153 7.38 -5.84 22.99
C LYS A 153 8.50 -4.96 22.40
N THR A 154 8.53 -4.65 21.09
CA THR A 154 9.62 -3.85 20.49
C THR A 154 9.18 -2.99 19.30
N ALA A 155 9.90 -1.88 19.05
CA ALA A 155 9.68 -1.02 17.88
C ALA A 155 10.00 -1.70 16.53
N ALA A 156 10.94 -2.65 16.53
CA ALA A 156 11.31 -3.40 15.32
C ALA A 156 10.20 -4.32 14.83
N GLU A 157 9.39 -4.88 15.75
CA GLU A 157 8.24 -5.71 15.40
C GLU A 157 7.15 -4.89 14.72
N GLU A 158 6.90 -3.66 15.16
CA GLU A 158 5.90 -2.77 14.53
C GLU A 158 6.20 -2.48 13.08
N ARG A 159 7.46 -2.16 12.78
CA ARG A 159 7.88 -1.74 11.44
C ARG A 159 7.59 -2.84 10.43
N ARG A 160 7.51 -4.11 10.86
CA ARG A 160 7.16 -5.26 10.00
C ARG A 160 5.68 -5.29 9.62
N TYR A 161 4.83 -4.65 10.40
CA TYR A 161 3.37 -4.62 10.22
C TYR A 161 2.87 -3.19 10.00
N LEU A 162 3.73 -2.28 9.56
CA LEU A 162 3.33 -0.98 9.06
C LEU A 162 3.38 -1.03 7.54
N PHE A 163 2.24 -1.31 6.93
CA PHE A 163 2.08 -1.43 5.49
C PHE A 163 1.56 -0.12 4.89
N GLY A 164 0.59 0.51 5.55
CA GLY A 164 -0.08 1.74 5.12
C GLY A 164 -1.46 1.90 5.76
N GLU A 165 -2.22 2.94 5.41
CA GLU A 165 -3.54 3.20 6.00
C GLU A 165 -4.67 2.45 5.31
N GLU A 166 -5.06 2.90 4.12
CA GLU A 166 -6.13 2.31 3.33
C GLU A 166 -5.51 1.41 2.24
N PRO A 167 -5.94 0.15 2.10
CA PRO A 167 -5.50 -0.71 1.01
C PRO A 167 -6.37 -0.50 -0.23
N GLY A 168 -5.76 -0.01 -1.31
CA GLY A 168 -6.27 -0.18 -2.67
C GLY A 168 -5.86 -1.55 -3.23
N ILE A 169 -6.65 -2.10 -4.14
CA ILE A 169 -6.46 -3.42 -4.74
C ILE A 169 -6.40 -3.27 -6.26
N ILE A 170 -5.38 -3.89 -6.86
CA ILE A 170 -5.36 -4.20 -8.30
C ILE A 170 -5.30 -5.71 -8.42
N TYR A 171 -6.24 -6.29 -9.15
CA TYR A 171 -6.30 -7.72 -9.37
C TYR A 171 -5.64 -8.09 -10.69
N ASP A 172 -4.78 -9.10 -10.68
CA ASP A 172 -4.26 -9.77 -11.86
C ASP A 172 -5.13 -10.96 -12.20
N ALA A 173 -5.98 -10.82 -13.21
CA ALA A 173 -6.91 -11.84 -13.66
C ALA A 173 -6.22 -13.07 -14.28
N ASP A 174 -5.02 -12.89 -14.86
CA ASP A 174 -4.29 -13.97 -15.51
C ASP A 174 -3.64 -14.87 -14.45
N GLN A 175 -3.07 -14.27 -13.40
CA GLN A 175 -2.40 -14.99 -12.32
C GLN A 175 -3.31 -15.31 -11.14
N LYS A 176 -4.48 -14.68 -11.07
CA LYS A 176 -5.41 -14.71 -9.93
C LYS A 176 -4.76 -14.23 -8.64
N ILE A 177 -4.10 -13.07 -8.71
CA ILE A 177 -3.38 -12.48 -7.59
C ILE A 177 -3.88 -11.06 -7.35
N SER A 178 -4.20 -10.75 -6.10
CA SER A 178 -4.45 -9.39 -5.63
C SER A 178 -3.14 -8.72 -5.20
N TYR A 179 -2.86 -7.55 -5.77
CA TYR A 179 -1.82 -6.63 -5.30
C TYR A 179 -2.46 -5.55 -4.46
N LEU A 180 -1.91 -5.32 -3.27
CA LEU A 180 -2.33 -4.24 -2.38
C LEU A 180 -1.46 -3.01 -2.64
N ILE A 181 -2.09 -1.85 -2.75
CA ILE A 181 -1.47 -0.54 -2.93
C ILE A 181 -1.88 0.31 -1.74
N THR A 182 -0.92 0.85 -1.01
CA THR A 182 -1.22 1.67 0.16
C THR A 182 -0.11 2.66 0.41
N ALA A 183 -0.39 3.71 1.17
CA ALA A 183 0.58 4.71 1.59
C ALA A 183 0.25 5.19 3.01
N LEU A 184 1.16 5.94 3.61
CA LEU A 184 0.89 6.71 4.83
C LEU A 184 0.55 8.16 4.46
N TYR A 185 -0.50 8.71 5.05
CA TYR A 185 -0.85 10.13 4.85
C TYR A 185 0.14 11.07 5.55
N ARG A 186 0.09 12.35 5.17
CA ARG A 186 1.01 13.41 5.65
C ARG A 186 1.08 13.55 7.18
N ARG A 187 0.00 13.24 7.88
CA ARG A 187 -0.17 13.44 9.33
C ARG A 187 0.54 12.39 10.20
N HIS A 188 1.38 11.54 9.61
CA HIS A 188 2.02 10.42 10.31
C HIS A 188 3.52 10.62 10.47
N GLN A 189 4.03 10.43 11.70
CA GLN A 189 5.48 10.51 12.00
C GLN A 189 6.29 9.51 11.16
N ARG A 190 5.69 8.36 10.80
CA ARG A 190 6.33 7.30 10.01
C ARG A 190 6.30 7.54 8.50
N ARG A 191 5.64 8.60 8.01
CA ARG A 191 5.63 8.90 6.57
C ARG A 191 7.03 9.09 6.03
N ASP A 192 7.93 9.66 6.83
CA ASP A 192 9.33 9.75 6.46
C ASP A 192 9.92 8.34 6.25
N ALA A 193 9.69 7.40 7.16
CA ALA A 193 10.30 6.07 7.09
C ALA A 193 9.74 5.17 5.97
N LEU A 194 8.48 5.38 5.57
CA LEU A 194 7.82 4.66 4.47
C LEU A 194 7.21 5.68 3.49
N PRO A 195 8.05 6.41 2.75
CA PRO A 195 7.56 7.45 1.88
C PRO A 195 7.04 6.82 0.59
N GLY A 196 5.87 7.24 0.17
CA GLY A 196 5.30 6.81 -1.11
C GLY A 196 4.33 5.63 -1.01
N TYR A 197 3.88 5.20 -2.19
CA TYR A 197 3.01 4.03 -2.33
C TYR A 197 3.81 2.73 -2.19
N GLN A 198 3.35 1.81 -1.36
CA GLN A 198 3.84 0.45 -1.26
C GLN A 198 3.02 -0.45 -2.20
N ILE A 199 3.71 -1.32 -2.95
CA ILE A 199 3.07 -2.40 -3.72
C ILE A 199 3.33 -3.69 -2.97
N LEU A 200 2.27 -4.36 -2.57
CA LEU A 200 2.30 -5.47 -1.62
C LEU A 200 1.63 -6.70 -2.24
N VAL A 201 2.17 -7.88 -1.96
CA VAL A 201 1.57 -9.16 -2.36
C VAL A 201 1.68 -10.15 -1.21
N TRP A 202 0.70 -11.04 -1.07
CA TRP A 202 0.78 -12.12 -0.08
C TRP A 202 1.79 -13.19 -0.50
N ASP A 203 2.79 -13.45 0.33
CA ASP A 203 3.66 -14.62 0.22
C ASP A 203 3.12 -15.74 1.13
N ALA A 204 2.45 -16.72 0.52
CA ALA A 204 1.87 -17.85 1.23
C ALA A 204 2.90 -18.77 1.90
N ARG A 205 4.16 -18.79 1.43
CA ARG A 205 5.21 -19.63 2.02
C ARG A 205 5.73 -19.02 3.30
N ALA A 206 5.98 -17.72 3.28
CA ALA A 206 6.45 -16.98 4.44
C ALA A 206 5.31 -16.53 5.38
N ASN A 207 4.06 -16.58 4.91
CA ASN A 207 2.87 -16.02 5.56
C ASN A 207 3.05 -14.55 5.93
N ILE A 208 3.51 -13.75 4.96
CA ILE A 208 3.72 -12.31 5.13
C ILE A 208 3.14 -11.56 3.95
N LEU A 209 2.79 -10.30 4.20
CA LEU A 209 2.56 -9.33 3.14
C LEU A 209 3.91 -8.76 2.72
N GLN A 210 4.36 -9.11 1.51
CA GLN A 210 5.66 -8.76 0.99
C GLN A 210 5.60 -7.48 0.16
N ALA A 211 6.42 -6.49 0.52
CA ALA A 211 6.65 -5.31 -0.31
C ALA A 211 7.50 -5.65 -1.53
N LEU A 212 7.06 -5.22 -2.70
CA LEU A 212 7.73 -5.42 -3.97
C LEU A 212 8.36 -4.11 -4.46
N ASP A 213 9.50 -4.22 -5.14
CA ASP A 213 10.18 -3.06 -5.71
C ASP A 213 9.46 -2.59 -7.00
N LYS A 214 8.66 -1.53 -6.85
CA LYS A 214 7.93 -0.86 -7.94
C LYS A 214 8.83 -0.07 -8.90
N TRP A 215 10.07 0.23 -8.51
CA TRP A 215 11.01 1.00 -9.31
C TRP A 215 11.85 0.11 -10.23
N GLN A 216 11.96 -1.19 -9.93
CA GLN A 216 12.71 -2.14 -10.74
C GLN A 216 12.07 -2.32 -12.13
N PRO A 217 12.74 -1.92 -13.24
CA PRO A 217 12.17 -2.01 -14.57
C PRO A 217 11.89 -3.46 -14.98
N GLY A 218 10.76 -3.67 -15.66
CA GLY A 218 10.30 -4.99 -16.11
C GLY A 218 9.77 -5.89 -14.98
N SER A 219 9.78 -5.44 -13.71
CA SER A 219 9.16 -6.19 -12.62
C SER A 219 7.63 -6.13 -12.71
N LYS A 220 6.96 -7.13 -12.16
CA LYS A 220 5.49 -7.12 -12.06
C LYS A 220 4.98 -5.94 -11.23
N ALA A 221 5.71 -5.56 -10.17
CA ALA A 221 5.38 -4.42 -9.33
C ALA A 221 5.47 -3.09 -10.09
N ALA A 222 6.42 -2.93 -11.01
CA ALA A 222 6.48 -1.76 -11.88
C ALA A 222 5.27 -1.69 -12.83
N SER A 223 4.82 -2.82 -13.37
CA SER A 223 3.59 -2.88 -14.18
C SER A 223 2.33 -2.55 -13.36
N VAL A 224 2.21 -3.09 -12.15
CA VAL A 224 1.09 -2.79 -11.23
C VAL A 224 1.08 -1.32 -10.86
N TYR A 225 2.25 -0.75 -10.53
CA TYR A 225 2.35 0.67 -10.20
C TYR A 225 2.04 1.57 -11.41
N ALA A 226 2.49 1.21 -12.61
CA ALA A 226 2.14 1.94 -13.83
C ALA A 226 0.61 1.90 -14.09
N TYR A 227 -0.03 0.75 -13.88
CA TYR A 227 -1.49 0.62 -13.96
C TYR A 227 -2.19 1.52 -12.92
N PHE A 228 -1.74 1.47 -11.66
CA PHE A 228 -2.25 2.31 -10.58
C PHE A 228 -2.21 3.80 -10.94
N LYS A 229 -1.10 4.28 -11.51
CA LYS A 229 -0.96 5.68 -11.93
C LYS A 229 -1.97 6.11 -13.00
N GLN A 230 -2.45 5.18 -13.82
CA GLN A 230 -3.36 5.46 -14.94
C GLN A 230 -4.83 5.24 -14.60
N HIS A 231 -5.11 4.28 -13.71
CA HIS A 231 -6.45 3.78 -13.47
C HIS A 231 -6.90 3.86 -12.01
N GLY A 232 -5.98 4.13 -11.07
CA GLY A 232 -6.24 4.00 -9.64
C GLY A 232 -6.22 2.55 -9.18
N ALA A 233 -6.77 2.30 -7.99
CA ALA A 233 -6.91 0.99 -7.38
C ALA A 233 -8.30 0.86 -6.74
N TYR A 234 -8.91 -0.32 -6.78
CA TYR A 234 -10.20 -0.53 -6.12
C TYR A 234 -10.05 -0.44 -4.60
N VAL A 235 -10.92 0.27 -3.93
CA VAL A 235 -11.00 0.27 -2.46
C VAL A 235 -12.32 -0.33 -2.01
N ALA A 236 -12.33 -0.96 -0.83
CA ALA A 236 -13.58 -1.42 -0.25
C ALA A 236 -14.51 -0.22 -0.03
N PRO A 237 -15.72 -0.17 -0.61
CA PRO A 237 -16.58 0.99 -0.54
C PRO A 237 -16.96 1.31 0.92
N MET A 238 -17.04 2.58 1.27
CA MET A 238 -17.65 2.99 2.52
C MET A 238 -19.18 2.83 2.46
N ASP A 239 -19.84 2.74 3.62
CA ASP A 239 -21.31 2.70 3.68
C ASP A 239 -21.91 3.88 2.89
N GLY A 240 -22.73 3.58 1.87
CA GLY A 240 -23.38 4.59 1.02
C GLY A 240 -22.60 5.01 -0.23
N VAL A 241 -21.39 4.47 -0.45
CA VAL A 241 -20.62 4.67 -1.68
C VAL A 241 -20.80 3.45 -2.59
N SER A 242 -21.02 3.67 -3.90
CA SER A 242 -21.13 2.56 -4.85
C SER A 242 -19.77 1.88 -5.07
N ALA A 243 -19.78 0.60 -5.45
CA ALA A 243 -18.54 -0.13 -5.72
C ALA A 243 -17.78 0.45 -6.93
N GLU A 244 -18.51 1.03 -7.89
CA GLU A 244 -17.96 1.68 -9.08
C GLU A 244 -17.23 2.98 -8.79
N GLU A 245 -17.62 3.70 -7.73
CA GLU A 245 -16.97 4.93 -7.27
C GLU A 245 -15.83 4.69 -6.29
N ALA A 246 -15.67 3.45 -5.81
CA ALA A 246 -14.70 3.09 -4.80
C ALA A 246 -13.30 2.86 -5.44
N VAL A 247 -12.69 3.96 -5.91
CA VAL A 247 -11.36 3.97 -6.51
C VAL A 247 -10.44 4.91 -5.74
N MET A 248 -9.30 4.38 -5.31
CA MET A 248 -8.17 5.17 -4.83
C MET A 248 -7.43 5.77 -6.02
N ASP A 249 -7.43 7.09 -6.09
CA ASP A 249 -6.68 7.84 -7.08
C ASP A 249 -5.18 7.88 -6.76
N PHE A 250 -4.39 8.00 -7.83
CA PHE A 250 -2.97 8.25 -7.73
C PHE A 250 -2.70 9.71 -7.36
N ASP A 251 -2.05 9.93 -6.22
CA ASP A 251 -1.56 11.23 -5.78
C ASP A 251 -0.08 11.40 -6.15
N LYS A 252 0.17 12.29 -7.10
CA LYS A 252 1.53 12.64 -7.55
C LYS A 252 2.38 13.27 -6.45
N GLU A 253 1.79 13.92 -5.46
CA GLU A 253 2.55 14.50 -4.34
C GLU A 253 3.18 13.41 -3.47
N ILE A 254 2.50 12.27 -3.28
CA ILE A 254 3.03 11.11 -2.56
C ILE A 254 4.28 10.58 -3.26
N GLU A 255 4.23 10.36 -4.58
CA GLU A 255 5.39 9.92 -5.37
C GLU A 255 6.51 10.97 -5.37
N THR A 256 6.18 12.24 -5.58
CA THR A 256 7.16 13.33 -5.62
C THR A 256 7.89 13.45 -4.27
N HIS A 257 7.17 13.24 -3.17
CA HIS A 257 7.74 13.23 -1.83
C HIS A 257 8.69 12.06 -1.62
N GLU A 258 8.32 10.84 -2.05
CA GLU A 258 9.19 9.66 -2.02
C GLU A 258 10.49 9.90 -2.78
N ILE A 259 10.40 10.39 -4.02
CA ILE A 259 11.58 10.69 -4.84
C ILE A 259 12.46 11.75 -4.15
N ARG A 260 11.85 12.82 -3.65
CA ARG A 260 12.58 13.89 -2.96
C ARG A 260 13.34 13.34 -1.75
N GLN A 261 12.68 12.55 -0.90
CA GLN A 261 13.30 11.97 0.28
C GLN A 261 14.42 10.99 -0.08
N ALA A 262 14.20 10.11 -1.06
CA ALA A 262 15.24 9.18 -1.51
C ALA A 262 16.48 9.92 -2.04
N CYS A 263 16.30 11.08 -2.68
CA CYS A 263 17.40 11.89 -3.22
C CYS A 263 18.05 12.83 -2.21
N SER A 264 17.43 13.10 -1.06
CA SER A 264 18.00 13.90 0.03
C SER A 264 18.54 13.07 1.19
N ALA A 265 18.25 11.76 1.23
CA ALA A 265 18.67 10.88 2.31
C ALA A 265 20.21 10.73 2.34
N ASP A 266 20.76 10.78 3.55
CA ASP A 266 22.18 10.51 3.77
C ASP A 266 22.48 8.99 3.73
N ALA A 267 23.77 8.64 3.77
CA ALA A 267 24.20 7.26 3.62
C ALA A 267 23.71 6.33 4.75
N GLU A 268 23.46 6.86 5.95
CA GLU A 268 22.99 6.08 7.10
C GLU A 268 21.47 5.82 6.98
N GLU A 269 20.70 6.84 6.60
CA GLU A 269 19.27 6.73 6.32
C GLU A 269 18.98 5.79 5.13
N LEU A 270 19.84 5.82 4.10
CA LEU A 270 19.78 4.89 2.96
C LEU A 270 20.11 3.44 3.33
N ALA A 271 20.91 3.20 4.37
CA ALA A 271 21.26 1.86 4.80
C ALA A 271 20.14 1.20 5.63
N GLU A 272 19.39 2.00 6.39
CA GLU A 272 18.25 1.51 7.17
C GLU A 272 16.99 1.30 6.33
N ARG A 273 16.77 2.17 5.33
CA ARG A 273 15.63 2.06 4.43
C ARG A 273 16.01 1.18 3.25
N LYS A 274 15.25 0.11 3.01
CA LYS A 274 15.39 -0.74 1.81
C LYS A 274 14.92 -0.01 0.53
N ILE A 275 15.53 1.13 0.22
CA ILE A 275 15.19 1.96 -0.95
C ILE A 275 15.70 1.26 -2.20
N SER A 276 14.90 1.30 -3.26
CA SER A 276 15.28 0.72 -4.54
C SER A 276 16.57 1.35 -5.08
N PRO A 277 17.58 0.54 -5.46
CA PRO A 277 18.77 1.05 -6.14
C PRO A 277 18.42 1.81 -7.44
N VAL A 278 17.33 1.41 -8.11
CA VAL A 278 16.87 2.07 -9.34
C VAL A 278 16.35 3.46 -9.03
N LEU A 279 15.56 3.62 -7.96
CA LEU A 279 15.11 4.95 -7.52
C LEU A 279 16.31 5.85 -7.21
N LEU A 280 17.31 5.33 -6.47
CA LEU A 280 18.51 6.10 -6.14
C LEU A 280 19.32 6.52 -7.37
N ALA A 281 19.35 5.70 -8.43
CA ALA A 281 20.01 6.05 -9.68
C ALA A 281 19.34 7.22 -10.42
N THR A 282 18.07 7.54 -10.12
CA THR A 282 17.38 8.70 -10.68
C THR A 282 17.79 10.02 -10.01
N CYS A 283 18.40 9.95 -8.82
CA CYS A 283 18.84 11.11 -8.08
C CYS A 283 20.07 11.73 -8.75
N LYS A 284 19.93 12.97 -9.23
CA LYS A 284 21.07 13.77 -9.69
C LYS A 284 21.94 14.12 -8.48
N ARG A 285 22.92 13.27 -8.14
CA ARG A 285 23.92 13.63 -7.14
C ARG A 285 24.82 14.73 -7.74
N PRO A 286 24.98 15.89 -7.07
CA PRO A 286 26.01 16.83 -7.49
C PRO A 286 27.36 16.10 -7.46
N ARG A 287 28.10 16.20 -8.57
CA ARG A 287 29.49 15.74 -8.65
C ARG A 287 30.38 16.66 -7.84
#